data_AF-A0A2E6YH06-F1
#
_entry.id   AF-A0A2E6YH06-F1
#
_cell.length_a   1.000
_cell.length_b   1.000
_cell.length_c   1.000
_cell.angle_alpha   90.00
_cell.angle_beta   90.00
_cell.angle_gamma   90.00
#
_symmetry.space_group_name_H-M   'P 1'
#
loop_
_entity.id
_entity.type
_entity.pdbx_description
1 polymer ?
#
loop_
_entity_poly.entity_id
_entity_poly.type
_entity_poly.pdbx_seq_one_letter_code
_entity_poly.pdbx_strand_id
1 'polypeptide(L)'
;MYKVIKASALSLKPKAWDKPYNADKLEHYIRKAAEEEPDLIVAPEGVLEGYVVGEVVENPELGKEMLSIAEPMDGEYVKRFRDLA
;
A
#
# COMPACT_ATOMS: atom_id res chain seq x y z
N MET A 1 -8.86 -21.07 -23.42
CA MET A 1 -9.73 -19.88 -23.40
C MET A 1 -9.18 -18.94 -22.36
N TYR A 2 -8.91 -17.67 -22.67
CA TYR A 2 -8.33 -16.72 -21.72
C TYR A 2 -9.44 -15.86 -21.10
N LYS A 3 -9.31 -15.50 -19.83
CA LYS A 3 -10.20 -14.51 -19.17
C LYS A 3 -9.66 -13.11 -19.48
N VAL A 4 -10.50 -12.25 -20.05
CA VAL A 4 -10.21 -10.81 -20.17
C VAL A 4 -10.58 -10.15 -18.85
N ILE A 5 -9.72 -9.28 -18.34
CA ILE A 5 -9.96 -8.50 -17.11
C ILE A 5 -9.67 -7.01 -17.36
N LYS A 6 -10.39 -6.13 -16.67
CA LYS A 6 -10.12 -4.69 -16.58
C LYS A 6 -9.28 -4.42 -15.34
N ALA A 7 -8.13 -3.76 -15.50
CA ALA A 7 -7.25 -3.43 -14.39
C ALA A 7 -7.06 -1.91 -14.25
N SER A 8 -7.06 -1.42 -13.01
CA SER A 8 -6.77 -0.04 -12.66
C SER A 8 -5.48 0.04 -11.85
N ALA A 9 -4.52 0.85 -12.30
CA ALA A 9 -3.26 1.06 -11.61
C ALA A 9 -3.29 2.40 -10.86
N LEU A 10 -3.07 2.36 -9.55
CA LEU A 10 -3.02 3.56 -8.73
C LEU A 10 -1.67 4.27 -8.88
N SER A 11 -1.70 5.58 -9.04
CA SER A 11 -0.52 6.45 -8.96
C SER A 11 -0.69 7.40 -7.78
N LEU A 12 -0.07 7.05 -6.65
CA LEU A 12 -0.04 7.89 -5.45
C LEU A 12 1.35 7.91 -4.83
N LYS A 13 1.74 9.07 -4.32
CA LYS A 13 2.94 9.21 -3.51
C LYS A 13 2.60 8.97 -2.03
N PRO A 14 3.16 7.96 -1.36
CA PRO A 14 2.95 7.78 0.07
C PRO A 14 3.79 8.78 0.87
N LYS A 15 3.54 8.84 2.18
CA LYS A 15 4.32 9.59 3.16
C LYS A 15 5.21 8.61 3.91
N ALA A 16 6.52 8.80 3.84
CA ALA A 16 7.47 7.97 4.56
C ALA A 16 7.14 7.91 6.06
N TRP A 17 7.24 6.73 6.65
CA TRP A 17 7.11 6.47 8.09
C TRP A 17 5.70 6.68 8.69
N ASP A 18 4.66 6.84 7.86
CA ASP A 18 3.30 7.16 8.32
C ASP A 18 2.26 6.17 7.77
N LYS A 19 2.23 4.96 8.35
CA LYS A 19 1.27 3.90 7.98
C LYS A 19 -0.20 4.34 8.08
N PRO A 20 -0.66 4.97 9.17
CA PRO A 20 -2.06 5.38 9.28
C PRO A 20 -2.49 6.32 8.14
N TYR A 21 -1.69 7.37 7.88
CA TYR A 21 -1.96 8.31 6.80
C TYR A 21 -2.00 7.61 5.44
N ASN A 22 -1.02 6.74 5.17
CA ASN A 22 -0.93 6.03 3.90
C ASN A 22 -2.07 5.05 3.71
N ALA A 23 -2.55 4.40 4.77
CA ALA A 23 -3.67 3.49 4.69
C ALA A 23 -4.98 4.22 4.34
N ASP A 24 -5.23 5.36 4.98
CA ASP A 24 -6.39 6.21 4.66
C ASP A 24 -6.33 6.72 3.23
N LYS A 25 -5.13 7.15 2.79
CA LYS A 25 -4.90 7.60 1.42
C LYS A 25 -5.10 6.46 0.41
N LEU A 26 -4.57 5.28 0.68
CA LEU A 26 -4.70 4.11 -0.19
C LEU A 26 -6.17 3.70 -0.31
N GLU A 27 -6.89 3.59 0.80
CA GLU A 27 -8.33 3.28 0.79
C GLU A 27 -9.13 4.31 -0.01
N HIS A 28 -8.85 5.60 0.15
CA HIS A 28 -9.49 6.65 -0.64
C HIS A 28 -9.33 6.42 -2.16
N TYR A 29 -8.11 6.13 -2.62
CA TYR A 29 -7.85 5.88 -4.04
C TYR A 29 -8.38 4.53 -4.54
N ILE A 30 -8.41 3.49 -3.70
CA ILE A 30 -9.06 2.21 -4.02
C ILE A 30 -10.55 2.44 -4.27
N ARG A 31 -11.23 3.13 -3.35
CA ARG A 31 -12.66 3.44 -3.49
C ARG A 31 -12.95 4.26 -4.75
N LYS A 32 -12.12 5.25 -5.04
CA LYS A 32 -12.22 6.03 -6.28
C LYS A 32 -12.01 5.18 -7.53
N ALA A 33 -11.01 4.30 -7.55
CA ALA A 33 -10.76 3.42 -8.69
C ALA A 33 -11.88 2.38 -8.87
N ALA A 34 -12.53 1.95 -7.78
CA ALA A 34 -13.67 1.04 -7.82
C ALA A 34 -14.91 1.64 -8.52
N GLU A 35 -15.03 2.97 -8.61
CA GLU A 35 -16.08 3.64 -9.38
C GLU A 35 -16.03 3.30 -10.88
N GLU A 36 -14.88 2.86 -11.38
CA GLU A 36 -14.72 2.39 -12.76
C GLU A 36 -15.02 0.89 -12.94
N GLU A 37 -15.42 0.19 -11.88
CA GLU A 37 -15.71 -1.25 -11.89
C GLU A 37 -14.57 -2.13 -12.49
N PRO A 38 -13.30 -1.99 -12.05
CA PRO A 38 -12.24 -2.89 -12.48
C PRO A 38 -12.33 -4.27 -11.82
N ASP A 39 -11.81 -5.30 -12.48
CA ASP A 39 -11.61 -6.63 -11.89
C ASP A 39 -10.41 -6.69 -10.95
N LEU A 40 -9.44 -5.77 -11.12
CA LEU A 40 -8.19 -5.72 -10.38
C LEU A 40 -7.73 -4.27 -10.17
N ILE A 41 -7.37 -3.94 -8.92
CA ILE A 41 -6.69 -2.68 -8.59
C ILE A 41 -5.28 -3.02 -8.10
N VAL A 42 -4.27 -2.32 -8.62
CA VAL A 42 -2.87 -2.47 -8.19
C VAL A 42 -2.35 -1.17 -7.58
N ALA A 43 -1.63 -1.29 -6.46
CA ALA A 43 -1.01 -0.17 -5.76
C ALA A 43 0.51 -0.16 -5.95
N PRO A 44 1.18 0.99 -5.80
CA PRO A 44 2.64 1.08 -5.84
C PRO A 44 3.34 0.26 -4.75
N GLU A 45 4.58 -0.13 -5.01
CA GLU A 45 5.45 -0.77 -4.02
C GLU A 45 5.68 0.12 -2.79
N GLY A 46 5.70 -0.50 -1.60
CA GLY A 46 5.99 0.20 -0.34
C GLY A 46 4.96 1.28 0.02
N VAL A 47 3.75 1.24 -0.55
CA VAL A 47 2.73 2.29 -0.38
C VAL A 47 2.29 2.48 1.07
N LEU A 48 2.35 1.43 1.90
CA LEU A 48 1.88 1.49 3.29
C LEU A 48 2.90 2.18 4.21
N GLU A 49 4.17 1.77 4.16
CA GLU A 49 5.25 2.34 4.98
C GLU A 49 5.83 3.63 4.38
N GLY A 50 5.62 3.83 3.07
CA GLY A 50 6.09 4.98 2.32
C GLY A 50 7.44 4.79 1.62
N TYR A 51 7.78 3.55 1.27
CA TYR A 51 9.01 3.17 0.56
C TYR A 51 10.27 3.65 1.30
N VAL A 52 10.38 3.31 2.59
CA VAL A 52 11.48 3.76 3.47
C VAL A 52 12.82 3.07 3.20
N VAL A 53 12.84 2.03 2.37
CA VAL A 53 14.04 1.23 2.08
C VAL A 53 15.19 2.09 1.56
N GLY A 54 14.91 3.07 0.70
CA GLY A 54 15.95 3.99 0.20
C GLY A 54 16.65 4.76 1.31
N GLU A 55 15.88 5.28 2.28
CA GLU A 55 16.41 6.03 3.42
C GLU A 55 17.22 5.13 4.36
N VAL A 56 16.81 3.87 4.55
CA VAL A 56 17.51 2.88 5.38
C VAL A 56 18.83 2.42 4.73
N VAL A 57 18.88 2.32 3.40
CA VAL A 57 20.14 2.01 2.69
C VAL A 57 21.17 3.12 2.91
N GLU A 58 20.73 4.38 2.94
CA GLU A 58 21.59 5.54 3.23
C GLU A 58 21.93 5.67 4.72
N ASN A 59 21.01 5.24 5.61
CA ASN A 59 21.10 5.38 7.06
C ASN A 59 20.78 4.03 7.75
N PRO A 60 21.72 3.07 7.79
CA PRO A 60 21.45 1.70 8.27
C PRO A 60 20.95 1.59 9.72
N GLU A 61 21.20 2.61 10.55
CA GLU A 61 20.69 2.70 11.91
C GLU A 61 19.16 2.72 11.97
N LEU A 62 18.49 3.22 10.93
CA LEU A 62 17.03 3.25 10.79
C LEU A 62 16.42 1.86 10.55
N GLY A 63 17.24 0.81 10.43
CA GLY A 63 16.75 -0.54 10.20
C GLY A 63 15.82 -1.03 11.32
N LYS A 64 16.03 -0.60 12.57
CA LYS A 64 15.16 -0.98 13.69
C LYS A 64 13.80 -0.29 13.60
N GLU A 65 13.78 0.96 13.19
CA GLU A 65 12.59 1.77 12.95
C GLU A 65 11.80 1.22 11.76
N MET A 66 12.47 0.78 10.69
CA MET A 66 11.83 0.11 9.56
C MET A 66 11.13 -1.17 9.99
N LEU A 67 11.80 -1.99 10.81
CA LEU A 67 11.22 -3.21 11.35
C LEU A 67 10.03 -2.94 12.28
N SER A 68 10.04 -1.84 13.04
CA SER A 68 8.96 -1.51 13.98
C SER A 68 7.68 -1.05 13.27
N ILE A 69 7.80 -0.51 12.05
CA ILE A 69 6.66 -0.12 11.23
C ILE A 69 6.24 -1.19 10.23
N ALA A 70 7.03 -2.25 10.00
CA ALA A 70 6.68 -3.31 9.07
C ALA A 70 5.31 -3.93 9.41
N GLU A 71 4.49 -4.21 8.40
CA GLU A 71 3.18 -4.82 8.61
C GLU A 71 3.27 -6.36 8.67
N PRO A 72 2.78 -7.00 9.75
CA PRO A 72 2.66 -8.45 9.81
C PRO A 72 1.67 -8.98 8.76
N MET A 73 1.87 -10.22 8.30
CA MET A 73 0.98 -10.86 7.32
C MET A 73 -0.47 -11.00 7.79
N ASP A 74 -0.70 -11.04 9.11
CA ASP A 74 -2.01 -11.06 9.76
C ASP A 74 -2.33 -9.76 10.50
N GLY A 75 -1.60 -8.69 10.16
CA GLY A 75 -1.72 -7.37 10.76
C GLY A 75 -3.05 -6.65 10.48
N GLU A 76 -3.23 -5.51 11.13
CA GLU A 76 -4.47 -4.74 11.05
C GLU A 76 -4.72 -4.17 9.65
N TYR A 77 -3.68 -3.72 8.94
CA TYR A 77 -3.83 -3.12 7.63
C TYR A 77 -4.10 -4.19 6.57
N VAL A 78 -3.52 -5.38 6.70
CA VAL A 78 -3.88 -6.53 5.84
C VAL A 78 -5.36 -6.87 6.00
N LYS A 79 -5.85 -6.95 7.24
CA LYS A 79 -7.28 -7.19 7.52
C LYS A 79 -8.16 -6.08 6.97
N ARG A 80 -7.78 -4.81 7.18
CA ARG A 80 -8.49 -3.63 6.66
C ARG A 80 -8.67 -3.69 5.14
N PHE A 81 -7.61 -3.96 4.39
CA PHE A 81 -7.70 -4.02 2.92
C PHE A 81 -8.38 -5.28 2.40
N ARG A 82 -8.31 -6.39 3.14
CA ARG A 82 -9.10 -7.58 2.84
C ARG A 82 -10.60 -7.30 2.98
N ASP A 83 -11.01 -6.59 4.02
CA ASP A 83 -12.42 -6.28 4.26
C ASP A 83 -12.97 -5.22 3.28
N LEU A 84 -12.08 -4.48 2.61
CA LEU A 84 -12.40 -3.52 1.55
C LEU A 84 -12.61 -4.17 0.16
N ALA A 85 -12.00 -5.33 -0.08
CA ALA A 85 -11.94 -6.03 -1.36
C ALA A 85 -12.97 -7.18 -1.46
#